data_AF-A0A949L337-F1
#
_entry.id   AF-A0A949L337-F1
#
_cell.length_a   1.000
_cell.length_b   1.000
_cell.length_c   1.000
_cell.angle_alpha   90.00
_cell.angle_beta   90.00
_cell.angle_gamma   90.00
#
_symmetry.space_group_name_H-M   'P 1'
#
loop_
_entity.id
_entity.type
_entity.pdbx_description
1 polymer ?
#
loop_
_entity_poly.entity_id
_entity_poly.type
_entity_poly.pdbx_seq_one_letter_code
_entity_poly.pdbx_strand_id
1 'polypeptide(L)'
;LDDDMVDGLFDAGLNDLWVSIDSVTPNKFNEIREGGDFDQVYQNLKKFKLKNKKSKRKITLGIAFVVTKDNVDEMSNLRGFAGSVWAEKISISNVIPYDQEMEEKMLCKKKLFKPLAYKEDQEDRIGFKEIVIPEISLPKIDYTPDTKEALYDIHSSMMKIKKLDEPFNEHKDYCRFVNKGNAFIRWDGMVTPCMGLIHSYKTYLNGNERTINAYTLGSITEETLMRIWQSDEYRQFREDVMRFEFSPCVLCGGCQEGSSNEKDCLNNDFPACGGCLWAQGVIQCP
;
A
#
# COMPACT_ATOMS: atom_id res chain seq x y z
N LEU A 1 -0.75 9.37 -23.71
CA LEU A 1 -0.05 10.66 -23.62
C LEU A 1 0.31 11.06 -25.03
N ASP A 2 -0.50 11.91 -25.64
CA ASP A 2 -0.13 12.59 -26.88
C ASP A 2 0.80 13.79 -26.58
N ASP A 3 1.26 14.47 -27.63
CA ASP A 3 2.24 15.54 -27.49
C ASP A 3 1.68 16.75 -26.73
N ASP A 4 0.41 17.11 -26.97
CA ASP A 4 -0.30 18.21 -26.31
C ASP A 4 -0.42 17.97 -24.80
N MET A 5 -0.82 16.76 -24.40
CA MET A 5 -0.87 16.39 -22.99
C MET A 5 0.51 16.49 -22.34
N VAL A 6 1.55 16.02 -23.03
CA VAL A 6 2.92 16.13 -22.49
C VAL A 6 3.33 17.59 -22.34
N ASP A 7 3.04 18.48 -23.29
CA ASP A 7 3.29 19.92 -23.13
C ASP A 7 2.55 20.47 -21.91
N GLY A 8 1.26 20.17 -21.79
CA GLY A 8 0.44 20.58 -20.66
C GLY A 8 1.01 20.15 -19.30
N LEU A 9 1.58 18.94 -19.19
CA LEU A 9 2.23 18.48 -17.95
C LEU A 9 3.46 19.33 -17.58
N PHE A 10 4.27 19.73 -18.56
CA PHE A 10 5.43 20.60 -18.30
C PHE A 10 5.01 22.04 -17.97
N ASP A 11 4.01 22.57 -18.69
CA ASP A 11 3.50 23.93 -18.49
C ASP A 11 2.79 24.08 -17.14
N ALA A 12 2.09 23.04 -16.69
CA ALA A 12 1.51 22.97 -15.35
C ALA A 12 2.56 22.91 -14.23
N GLY A 13 3.83 22.70 -14.57
CA GLY A 13 4.92 22.62 -13.61
C GLY A 13 4.91 21.33 -12.78
N LEU A 14 4.48 20.21 -13.37
CA LEU A 14 4.47 18.91 -12.69
C LEU A 14 5.85 18.58 -12.11
N ASN A 15 5.87 17.95 -10.93
CA ASN A 15 7.11 17.52 -10.27
C ASN A 15 7.39 16.03 -10.50
N ASP A 16 6.38 15.19 -10.31
CA ASP A 16 6.49 13.74 -10.41
C ASP A 16 5.39 13.21 -11.33
N LEU A 17 5.76 12.32 -12.26
CA LEU A 17 4.85 11.55 -13.09
C LEU A 17 4.98 10.08 -12.70
N TRP A 18 3.90 9.48 -12.18
CA TRP A 18 3.84 8.06 -11.90
C TRP A 18 3.07 7.34 -13.00
N VAL A 19 3.64 6.26 -13.52
CA VAL A 19 3.01 5.43 -14.55
C VAL A 19 2.85 4.02 -14.00
N SER A 20 1.62 3.51 -14.07
CA SER A 20 1.31 2.17 -13.61
C SER A 20 1.69 1.12 -14.66
N ILE A 21 2.48 0.13 -14.24
CA ILE A 21 2.93 -0.98 -15.07
C ILE A 21 2.72 -2.25 -14.26
N ASP A 22 1.99 -3.24 -14.78
CA ASP A 22 1.73 -4.50 -14.06
C ASP A 22 2.57 -5.68 -14.58
N SER A 23 3.24 -5.52 -15.71
CA SER A 23 4.26 -6.43 -16.23
C SER A 23 5.19 -5.67 -17.17
N VAL A 24 6.45 -6.08 -17.25
CA VAL A 24 7.42 -5.54 -18.21
C VAL A 24 7.57 -6.42 -19.46
N THR A 25 6.79 -7.50 -19.53
CA THR A 25 6.66 -8.38 -20.69
C THR A 25 5.40 -7.99 -21.47
N PRO A 26 5.48 -7.64 -22.77
CA PRO A 26 4.36 -7.08 -23.52
C PRO A 26 3.08 -7.93 -23.48
N ASN A 27 3.19 -9.23 -23.77
CA ASN A 27 2.02 -10.13 -23.79
C ASN A 27 1.35 -10.21 -22.41
N LYS A 28 2.16 -10.41 -21.35
CA LYS A 28 1.67 -10.50 -19.98
C LYS A 28 1.07 -9.18 -19.48
N PHE A 29 1.63 -8.04 -19.90
CA PHE A 29 1.05 -6.72 -19.60
C PHE A 29 -0.34 -6.58 -20.23
N ASN A 30 -0.48 -6.93 -21.51
CA ASN A 30 -1.75 -6.82 -22.22
C ASN A 30 -2.80 -7.83 -21.70
N GLU A 31 -2.37 -9.00 -21.21
CA GLU A 31 -3.24 -9.98 -20.55
C GLU A 31 -3.74 -9.50 -19.18
N ILE A 32 -2.87 -8.88 -18.38
CA ILE A 32 -3.22 -8.38 -17.04
C ILE A 32 -4.05 -7.08 -17.13
N ARG A 33 -3.68 -6.17 -18.05
CA ARG A 33 -4.37 -4.91 -18.28
C ARG A 33 -5.20 -4.98 -19.55
N GLU A 34 -6.47 -5.35 -19.39
CA GLU A 34 -7.43 -5.28 -20.47
C GLU A 34 -7.49 -3.86 -21.06
N GLY A 35 -7.36 -3.75 -22.39
CA GLY A 35 -7.28 -2.47 -23.10
C GLY A 35 -5.94 -1.74 -22.98
N GLY A 36 -4.95 -2.31 -22.31
CA GLY A 36 -3.58 -1.83 -22.26
C GLY A 36 -2.78 -2.18 -23.52
N ASP A 37 -1.84 -1.30 -23.87
CA ASP A 37 -0.83 -1.55 -24.91
C ASP A 37 0.55 -1.19 -24.36
N PHE A 38 1.33 -2.22 -24.03
CA PHE A 38 2.68 -2.05 -23.50
C PHE A 38 3.59 -1.25 -24.42
N ASP A 39 3.54 -1.52 -25.73
CA ASP A 39 4.41 -0.86 -26.71
C ASP A 39 4.07 0.62 -26.80
N GLN A 40 2.78 0.95 -26.82
CA GLN A 40 2.33 2.35 -26.81
C GLN A 40 2.78 3.08 -25.53
N VAL A 41 2.67 2.44 -24.36
CA VAL A 41 3.16 3.02 -23.10
C VAL A 41 4.67 3.24 -23.16
N TYR A 42 5.43 2.24 -23.59
CA TYR A 42 6.88 2.31 -23.70
C TYR A 42 7.35 3.41 -24.66
N GLN A 43 6.72 3.55 -25.83
CA GLN A 43 7.01 4.63 -26.77
C GLN A 43 6.66 6.01 -26.19
N ASN A 44 5.55 6.13 -25.47
CA ASN A 44 5.16 7.38 -24.80
C ASN A 44 6.20 7.79 -23.75
N LEU A 45 6.70 6.85 -22.95
CA LEU A 45 7.75 7.12 -21.96
C LEU A 45 9.06 7.56 -22.61
N LYS A 46 9.44 6.96 -23.74
CA LYS A 46 10.61 7.40 -24.52
C LYS A 46 10.47 8.84 -25.04
N LYS A 47 9.32 9.17 -25.62
CA LYS A 47 9.01 10.52 -26.10
C LYS A 47 9.04 11.54 -24.96
N PHE A 48 8.34 11.23 -23.86
CA PHE A 48 8.32 12.04 -22.64
C PHE A 48 9.74 12.34 -22.14
N LYS A 49 10.60 11.32 -22.10
CA LYS A 49 11.99 11.47 -21.66
C LYS A 49 12.84 12.34 -22.59
N LEU A 50 12.65 12.27 -23.91
CA LEU A 50 13.35 13.16 -24.86
C LEU A 50 12.98 14.63 -24.60
N LYS A 51 11.70 14.89 -24.30
CA LYS A 51 11.21 16.22 -23.94
C LYS A 51 11.72 16.66 -22.58
N ASN A 52 11.62 15.80 -21.56
CA ASN A 52 12.16 16.03 -20.23
C ASN A 52 13.64 16.41 -20.25
N LYS A 53 14.45 15.79 -21.13
CA LYS A 53 15.87 16.16 -21.33
C LYS A 53 16.06 17.59 -21.84
N LYS A 54 15.20 18.07 -22.74
CA LYS A 54 15.26 19.43 -23.31
C LYS A 54 14.63 20.50 -22.42
N SER A 55 13.70 20.10 -21.55
CA SER A 55 13.01 21.00 -20.62
C SER A 55 13.96 21.56 -19.56
N LYS A 56 13.77 22.82 -19.16
CA LYS A 56 14.50 23.45 -18.06
C LYS A 56 14.11 22.84 -16.70
N ARG A 57 12.82 22.64 -16.49
CA ARG A 57 12.27 21.93 -15.33
C ARG A 57 12.20 20.44 -15.64
N LYS A 58 12.76 19.62 -14.76
CA LYS A 58 12.68 18.16 -14.87
C LYS A 58 11.46 17.66 -14.12
N ILE A 59 10.75 16.72 -14.73
CA ILE A 59 9.72 15.91 -14.09
C ILE A 59 10.37 14.57 -13.74
N THR A 60 10.29 14.16 -12.48
CA THR A 60 10.74 12.84 -12.03
C THR A 60 9.75 11.78 -12.49
N LEU A 61 10.23 10.74 -13.16
CA LEU A 61 9.40 9.61 -13.59
C LEU A 61 9.46 8.49 -12.54
N GLY A 62 8.30 8.01 -12.11
CA GLY A 62 8.14 6.86 -11.23
C GLY A 62 7.32 5.74 -11.88
N ILE A 63 7.60 4.50 -11.49
CA ILE A 63 6.82 3.32 -11.88
C ILE A 63 6.02 2.85 -10.67
N ALA A 64 4.70 2.71 -10.82
CA ALA A 64 3.85 2.07 -9.83
C ALA A 64 3.54 0.63 -10.30
N PHE A 65 3.82 -0.36 -9.45
CA PHE A 65 3.63 -1.77 -9.76
C PHE A 65 2.79 -2.45 -8.67
N VAL A 66 1.66 -3.03 -9.06
CA VAL A 66 0.87 -3.86 -8.14
C VAL A 66 1.32 -5.31 -8.29
N VAL A 67 1.94 -5.84 -7.22
CA VAL A 67 2.45 -7.20 -7.21
C VAL A 67 1.35 -8.18 -6.77
N THR A 68 1.24 -9.27 -7.51
CA THR A 68 0.36 -10.41 -7.30
C THR A 68 1.14 -11.70 -7.53
N LYS A 69 0.55 -12.85 -7.19
CA LYS A 69 1.10 -14.17 -7.57
C LYS A 69 1.33 -14.32 -9.08
N ASP A 70 0.54 -13.64 -9.90
CA ASP A 70 0.59 -13.77 -11.35
C ASP A 70 1.80 -13.05 -11.96
N ASN A 71 2.33 -12.02 -11.30
CA ASN A 71 3.41 -11.17 -11.83
C ASN A 71 4.62 -11.00 -10.91
N VAL A 72 4.70 -11.76 -9.81
CA VAL A 72 5.81 -11.65 -8.83
C VAL A 72 7.19 -11.93 -9.44
N ASP A 73 7.25 -12.80 -10.45
CA ASP A 73 8.45 -13.12 -11.22
C ASP A 73 9.02 -11.89 -11.96
N GLU A 74 8.16 -10.95 -12.36
CA GLU A 74 8.54 -9.71 -13.06
C GLU A 74 9.21 -8.68 -12.14
N MET A 75 9.08 -8.82 -10.82
CA MET A 75 9.69 -7.87 -9.86
C MET A 75 11.21 -7.74 -10.08
N SER A 76 11.87 -8.85 -10.43
CA SER A 76 13.31 -8.89 -10.71
C SER A 76 13.70 -8.07 -11.95
N ASN A 77 12.77 -7.93 -12.91
CA ASN A 77 12.98 -7.23 -14.18
C ASN A 77 12.66 -5.72 -14.08
N LEU A 78 11.93 -5.28 -13.04
CA LEU A 78 11.55 -3.87 -12.87
C LEU A 78 12.74 -2.91 -12.86
N ARG A 79 13.87 -3.33 -12.28
CA ARG A 79 15.10 -2.53 -12.28
C ARG A 79 15.60 -2.27 -13.71
N GLY A 80 15.62 -3.31 -14.54
CA GLY A 80 16.06 -3.20 -15.94
C GLY A 80 15.10 -2.32 -16.75
N PHE A 81 13.79 -2.54 -16.59
CA PHE A 81 12.78 -1.73 -17.24
C PHE A 81 12.86 -0.25 -16.83
N ALA A 82 12.94 0.04 -15.52
CA ALA A 82 13.11 1.40 -15.01
C ALA A 82 14.33 2.10 -15.62
N GLY A 83 15.47 1.41 -15.74
CA GLY A 83 16.64 1.92 -16.44
C GLY A 83 16.40 2.21 -17.93
N SER A 84 15.63 1.36 -18.61
CA SER A 84 15.29 1.50 -20.03
C SER A 84 14.36 2.68 -20.35
N VAL A 85 13.57 3.12 -19.36
CA VAL A 85 12.67 4.29 -19.47
C VAL A 85 13.13 5.50 -18.64
N TRP A 86 14.27 5.38 -17.96
CA TRP A 86 14.83 6.39 -17.06
C TRP A 86 13.88 6.80 -15.94
N ALA A 87 13.13 5.85 -15.40
CA ALA A 87 12.40 6.06 -14.16
C ALA A 87 13.40 6.14 -12.99
N GLU A 88 13.20 7.11 -12.12
CA GLU A 88 14.03 7.36 -10.94
C GLU A 88 13.46 6.69 -9.69
N LYS A 89 12.16 6.33 -9.72
CA LYS A 89 11.43 5.76 -8.59
C LYS A 89 10.65 4.51 -9.02
N ILE A 90 10.54 3.55 -8.10
CA ILE A 90 9.67 2.38 -8.22
C ILE A 90 8.88 2.27 -6.91
N SER A 91 7.56 2.19 -7.02
CA SER A 91 6.64 1.92 -5.91
C SER A 91 5.98 0.58 -6.15
N ILE A 92 6.13 -0.35 -5.20
CA ILE A 92 5.53 -1.68 -5.26
C ILE A 92 4.46 -1.78 -4.18
N SER A 93 3.25 -2.17 -4.57
CA SER A 93 2.13 -2.37 -3.65
C SER A 93 1.59 -3.80 -3.77
N ASN A 94 1.09 -4.38 -2.68
CA ASN A 94 0.19 -5.52 -2.83
C ASN A 94 -1.13 -5.08 -3.49
N VAL A 95 -1.87 -6.04 -4.04
CA VAL A 95 -3.23 -5.85 -4.54
C VAL A 95 -4.22 -5.63 -3.38
N ILE A 96 -5.22 -4.77 -3.60
CA ILE A 96 -6.38 -4.66 -2.72
C ILE A 96 -7.32 -5.82 -3.07
N PRO A 97 -7.68 -6.69 -2.11
CA PRO A 97 -8.47 -7.88 -2.41
C PRO A 97 -9.96 -7.54 -2.48
N TYR A 98 -10.47 -7.06 -3.63
CA TYR A 98 -11.88 -6.70 -3.77
C TYR A 98 -12.84 -7.90 -3.83
N ASP A 99 -12.30 -9.09 -4.07
CA ASP A 99 -12.99 -10.38 -4.06
C ASP A 99 -12.05 -11.49 -3.54
N GLN A 100 -12.57 -12.70 -3.38
CA GLN A 100 -11.80 -13.85 -2.91
C GLN A 100 -10.68 -14.26 -3.88
N GLU A 101 -10.88 -14.10 -5.19
CA GLU A 101 -9.86 -14.43 -6.20
C GLU A 101 -8.65 -13.48 -6.07
N MET A 102 -8.91 -12.19 -5.90
CA MET A 102 -7.86 -11.19 -5.65
C MET A 102 -7.16 -11.44 -4.31
N GLU A 103 -7.90 -11.88 -3.28
CA GLU A 103 -7.30 -12.30 -2.02
C GLU A 103 -6.30 -13.44 -2.26
N GLU A 104 -6.67 -14.47 -3.01
CA GLU A 104 -5.79 -15.59 -3.35
C GLU A 104 -4.51 -15.16 -4.07
N LYS A 105 -4.56 -14.06 -4.84
CA LYS A 105 -3.41 -13.48 -5.54
C LYS A 105 -2.47 -12.65 -4.64
N MET A 106 -2.84 -12.37 -3.39
CA MET A 106 -1.99 -11.62 -2.46
C MET A 106 -0.72 -12.39 -2.08
N LEU A 107 0.38 -11.66 -1.89
CA LEU A 107 1.69 -12.20 -1.51
C LEU A 107 2.01 -12.05 -0.02
N CYS A 108 1.19 -11.31 0.71
CA CYS A 108 1.43 -10.99 2.12
C CYS A 108 0.56 -11.78 3.11
N LYS A 109 -0.18 -12.82 2.67
CA LYS A 109 -1.04 -13.61 3.58
C LYS A 109 -0.29 -14.11 4.82
N LYS A 110 0.89 -14.72 4.66
CA LYS A 110 1.71 -15.21 5.81
C LYS A 110 2.24 -14.09 6.72
N LYS A 111 2.44 -12.88 6.18
CA LYS A 111 2.92 -11.71 6.94
C LYS A 111 1.79 -11.04 7.71
N LEU A 112 0.59 -10.99 7.12
CA LEU A 112 -0.63 -10.50 7.76
C LEU A 112 -1.15 -11.47 8.81
N PHE A 113 -1.23 -12.74 8.43
CA PHE A 113 -1.66 -13.85 9.25
C PHE A 113 -0.41 -14.62 9.64
N LYS A 114 0.35 -14.05 10.59
CA LYS A 114 1.24 -14.88 11.40
C LYS A 114 0.31 -15.63 12.35
N PRO A 115 0.04 -16.94 12.16
CA PRO A 115 -0.64 -17.66 13.21
C PRO A 115 0.20 -17.45 14.47
N LEU A 116 -0.44 -16.96 15.53
CA LEU A 116 -0.04 -17.34 16.87
C LEU A 116 -0.07 -18.88 16.81
N ALA A 117 1.09 -19.47 16.60
CA ALA A 117 1.21 -20.82 16.09
C ALA A 117 0.55 -21.79 17.07
N TYR A 118 -0.52 -22.45 16.63
CA TYR A 118 -0.93 -23.72 17.22
C TYR A 118 -1.14 -24.71 16.09
N LYS A 119 -0.38 -25.80 16.16
CA LYS A 119 -0.70 -27.04 15.47
C LYS A 119 -1.88 -27.68 16.20
N GLU A 120 -2.77 -28.33 15.46
CA GLU A 120 -3.99 -29.00 15.95
C GLU A 120 -3.75 -30.11 17.00
N ASP A 121 -2.50 -30.41 17.38
CA ASP A 121 -2.13 -31.49 18.31
C ASP A 121 -1.79 -31.03 19.73
N GLN A 122 -1.95 -29.74 20.06
CA GLN A 122 -1.69 -29.17 21.39
C GLN A 122 -2.79 -28.15 21.79
N GLU A 123 -4.05 -28.56 21.79
CA GLU A 123 -5.18 -27.72 22.24
C GLU A 123 -5.17 -27.43 23.75
N ASP A 124 -4.37 -28.15 24.53
CA ASP A 124 -4.34 -27.96 25.98
C ASP A 124 -3.11 -27.17 26.44
N ARG A 125 -3.38 -25.90 26.78
CA ARG A 125 -2.57 -25.00 27.63
C ARG A 125 -1.46 -24.23 26.89
N ILE A 126 -1.79 -23.02 26.46
CA ILE A 126 -1.17 -21.77 26.93
C ILE A 126 -2.19 -20.68 26.62
N GLY A 127 -2.85 -20.14 27.67
CA GLY A 127 -3.58 -18.88 27.53
C GLY A 127 -2.60 -17.78 27.07
N PHE A 128 -3.12 -16.68 26.54
CA PHE A 128 -2.43 -15.48 26.01
C PHE A 128 -1.19 -14.90 26.74
N LYS A 129 -0.65 -15.54 27.78
CA LYS A 129 0.61 -15.20 28.44
C LYS A 129 1.83 -15.74 27.70
N GLU A 130 2.48 -14.81 27.00
CA GLU A 130 3.90 -14.79 26.62
C GLU A 130 4.35 -15.80 25.56
N ILE A 131 3.99 -15.52 24.31
CA ILE A 131 4.81 -15.99 23.19
C ILE A 131 6.18 -15.30 23.27
N VAL A 132 7.21 -16.05 23.64
CA VAL A 132 8.60 -15.55 23.60
C VAL A 132 9.06 -15.55 22.15
N ILE A 133 9.12 -14.36 21.54
CA ILE A 133 9.65 -14.17 20.20
C ILE A 133 11.17 -13.92 20.31
N PRO A 134 12.03 -14.86 19.83
CA PRO A 134 13.47 -14.69 19.95
C PRO A 134 13.99 -13.54 19.06
N GLU A 135 15.03 -12.88 19.53
CA GLU A 135 15.74 -11.82 18.80
C GLU A 135 17.00 -12.39 18.14
N ILE A 136 17.28 -11.94 16.92
CA ILE A 136 18.51 -12.22 16.19
C ILE A 136 19.17 -10.92 15.75
N SER A 137 20.44 -10.76 16.09
CA SER A 137 21.27 -9.65 15.61
C SER A 137 22.11 -10.13 14.43
N LEU A 138 21.86 -9.56 13.25
CA LEU A 138 22.57 -9.95 12.02
C LEU A 138 23.72 -8.97 11.72
N PRO A 139 24.94 -9.46 11.43
CA PRO A 139 26.00 -8.63 10.88
C PRO A 139 25.68 -8.24 9.43
N LYS A 140 26.53 -7.40 8.83
CA LYS A 140 26.45 -7.14 7.38
C LYS A 140 26.77 -8.44 6.64
N ILE A 141 25.77 -9.03 5.99
CA ILE A 141 25.87 -10.23 5.18
C ILE A 141 25.37 -9.89 3.78
N ASP A 142 26.16 -10.24 2.77
CA ASP A 142 25.75 -10.09 1.38
C ASP A 142 24.63 -11.08 1.04
N TYR A 143 23.67 -10.65 0.23
CA TYR A 143 22.62 -11.53 -0.30
C TYR A 143 23.13 -12.22 -1.58
N THR A 144 23.66 -13.43 -1.43
CA THR A 144 24.27 -14.24 -2.50
C THR A 144 23.53 -15.57 -2.63
N PRO A 145 23.75 -16.36 -3.70
CA PRO A 145 23.20 -17.71 -3.80
C PRO A 145 23.52 -18.61 -2.61
N ASP A 146 24.64 -18.38 -1.92
CA ASP A 146 25.07 -19.16 -0.75
C ASP A 146 24.36 -18.73 0.54
N THR A 147 23.95 -17.47 0.65
CA THR A 147 23.31 -16.91 1.86
C THR A 147 21.80 -16.75 1.72
N LYS A 148 21.25 -16.74 0.50
CA LYS A 148 19.84 -16.40 0.23
C LYS A 148 18.84 -17.26 0.99
N GLU A 149 19.09 -18.58 1.12
CA GLU A 149 18.13 -19.51 1.74
C GLU A 149 18.11 -19.31 3.27
N ALA A 150 19.28 -19.17 3.89
CA ALA A 150 19.40 -18.89 5.32
C ALA A 150 18.80 -17.52 5.66
N LEU A 151 19.09 -16.49 4.86
CA LEU A 151 18.50 -15.16 5.05
C LEU A 151 16.98 -15.19 4.80
N TYR A 152 16.51 -15.93 3.79
CA TYR A 152 15.08 -16.09 3.52
C TYR A 152 14.36 -16.70 4.72
N ASP A 153 14.89 -17.79 5.28
CA ASP A 153 14.31 -18.45 6.47
C ASP A 153 14.21 -17.46 7.65
N ILE A 154 15.30 -16.76 7.96
CA ILE A 154 15.34 -15.76 9.04
C ILE A 154 14.30 -14.64 8.82
N HIS A 155 14.25 -14.04 7.62
CA HIS A 155 13.30 -12.95 7.32
C HIS A 155 11.84 -13.42 7.22
N SER A 156 11.62 -14.71 6.96
CA SER A 156 10.30 -15.33 6.94
C SER A 156 9.82 -15.75 8.34
N SER A 157 10.73 -15.86 9.32
CA SER A 157 10.45 -16.25 10.70
C SER A 157 9.69 -15.18 11.52
N MET A 158 9.32 -15.54 12.75
CA MET A 158 8.77 -14.60 13.73
C MET A 158 9.84 -13.76 14.44
N MET A 159 11.14 -14.02 14.22
CA MET A 159 12.23 -13.41 14.99
C MET A 159 12.24 -11.88 14.89
N LYS A 160 12.60 -11.21 15.99
CA LYS A 160 12.94 -9.78 15.97
C LYS A 160 14.33 -9.65 15.37
N ILE A 161 14.45 -9.01 14.21
CA ILE A 161 15.74 -8.84 13.51
C ILE A 161 16.29 -7.45 13.83
N LYS A 162 17.51 -7.40 14.35
CA LYS A 162 18.29 -6.17 14.50
C LYS A 162 19.43 -6.11 13.49
N LYS A 163 19.72 -4.89 13.04
CA LYS A 163 20.99 -4.56 12.36
C LYS A 163 21.67 -3.49 13.20
N LEU A 164 22.91 -3.73 13.63
CA LEU A 164 23.68 -2.76 14.44
C LEU A 164 22.91 -2.30 15.70
N ASP A 165 22.26 -3.24 16.40
CA ASP A 165 21.45 -3.00 17.60
C ASP A 165 20.21 -2.09 17.43
N GLU A 166 19.98 -1.55 16.23
CA GLU A 166 18.76 -0.83 15.90
C GLU A 166 17.63 -1.82 15.55
N PRO A 167 16.44 -1.68 16.18
CA PRO A 167 15.29 -2.46 15.78
C PRO A 167 14.91 -2.11 14.35
N PHE A 168 14.70 -3.12 13.51
CA PHE A 168 14.06 -2.89 12.22
C PHE A 168 12.60 -2.47 12.48
N ASN A 169 12.30 -1.18 12.34
CA ASN A 169 11.00 -0.62 12.69
C ASN A 169 9.98 -0.96 11.57
N GLU A 170 9.39 -2.16 11.62
CA GLU A 170 8.16 -2.46 10.89
C GLU A 170 7.08 -1.52 11.45
N HIS A 171 6.79 -0.40 10.78
CA HIS A 171 5.70 0.50 11.15
C HIS A 171 4.38 -0.23 10.91
N LYS A 172 3.93 -1.00 11.90
CA LYS A 172 2.56 -1.48 12.02
C LYS A 172 1.75 -0.30 12.57
N ASP A 173 0.48 -0.20 12.19
CA ASP A 173 -0.42 0.81 12.76
C ASP A 173 -0.03 2.27 12.45
N TYR A 174 0.47 2.52 11.23
CA TYR A 174 0.90 3.86 10.78
C TYR A 174 0.16 4.32 9.52
N CYS A 175 -0.78 5.26 9.68
CA CYS A 175 -1.44 5.88 8.55
C CYS A 175 -0.57 6.97 7.91
N ARG A 176 0.06 6.66 6.77
CA ARG A 176 0.89 7.64 6.03
C ARG A 176 0.14 8.87 5.56
N PHE A 177 -1.17 8.78 5.32
CA PHE A 177 -1.96 9.90 4.79
C PHE A 177 -2.14 10.98 5.84
N VAL A 178 -2.60 10.59 7.04
CA VAL A 178 -2.77 11.53 8.15
C VAL A 178 -1.44 12.08 8.62
N ASN A 179 -0.44 11.22 8.82
CA ASN A 179 0.87 11.64 9.34
C ASN A 179 1.64 12.56 8.38
N LYS A 180 1.41 12.46 7.06
CA LYS A 180 1.98 13.38 6.08
C LYS A 180 1.11 14.62 5.80
N GLY A 181 -0.04 14.72 6.44
CA GLY A 181 -0.95 15.86 6.26
C GLY A 181 -1.64 15.87 4.90
N ASN A 182 -2.00 14.69 4.36
CA ASN A 182 -2.67 14.59 3.08
C ASN A 182 -4.19 14.85 3.20
N ALA A 183 -4.76 15.44 2.16
CA ALA A 183 -6.19 15.53 1.91
C ALA A 183 -6.47 15.10 0.48
N PHE A 184 -7.63 14.48 0.25
CA PHE A 184 -8.04 14.00 -1.06
C PHE A 184 -9.34 14.68 -1.46
N ILE A 185 -9.45 15.06 -2.72
CA ILE A 185 -10.64 15.70 -3.29
C ILE A 185 -11.15 14.77 -4.39
N ARG A 186 -12.39 14.33 -4.24
CA ARG A 186 -13.09 13.52 -5.24
C ARG A 186 -13.51 14.37 -6.43
N TRP A 187 -13.88 13.70 -7.52
CA TRP A 187 -14.37 14.34 -8.73
C TRP A 187 -15.64 15.20 -8.51
N ASP A 188 -16.43 14.88 -7.49
CA ASP A 188 -17.65 15.59 -7.09
C ASP A 188 -17.39 16.76 -6.11
N GLY A 189 -16.13 17.05 -5.80
CA GLY A 189 -15.73 18.11 -4.88
C GLY A 189 -15.71 17.72 -3.40
N MET A 190 -16.13 16.49 -3.06
CA MET A 190 -16.08 16.01 -1.67
C MET A 190 -14.64 15.80 -1.20
N VAL A 191 -14.34 16.24 0.01
CA VAL A 191 -13.03 16.11 0.66
C VAL A 191 -13.04 14.91 1.58
N THR A 192 -12.05 14.03 1.43
CA THR A 192 -11.86 12.81 2.22
C THR A 192 -10.45 12.77 2.82
N PRO A 193 -10.27 12.17 4.01
CA PRO A 193 -8.97 12.21 4.67
C PRO A 193 -7.92 11.27 4.09
N CYS A 194 -8.31 10.23 3.36
CA CYS A 194 -7.37 9.26 2.80
C CYS A 194 -7.92 8.50 1.60
N MET A 195 -7.04 7.85 0.83
CA MET A 195 -7.45 7.01 -0.30
C MET A 195 -8.32 5.83 0.11
N GLY A 196 -8.11 5.27 1.31
CA GLY A 196 -8.90 4.14 1.80
C GLY A 196 -10.36 4.49 2.15
N LEU A 197 -10.70 5.78 2.25
CA LEU A 197 -12.04 6.25 2.58
C LEU A 197 -12.68 7.08 1.44
N ILE A 198 -12.06 7.09 0.26
CA ILE A 198 -12.50 7.93 -0.88
C ILE A 198 -13.81 7.45 -1.50
N HIS A 199 -14.10 6.16 -1.45
CA HIS A 199 -15.35 5.56 -1.93
C HIS A 199 -15.67 4.32 -1.10
N SER A 200 -16.90 3.83 -1.19
CA SER A 200 -17.29 2.60 -0.51
C SER A 200 -16.93 1.40 -1.37
N TYR A 201 -16.35 0.36 -0.76
CA TYR A 201 -15.95 -0.87 -1.44
C TYR A 201 -15.89 -2.03 -0.45
N LYS A 202 -15.74 -3.25 -0.96
CA LYS A 202 -15.53 -4.44 -0.14
C LYS A 202 -14.09 -4.91 -0.24
N THR A 203 -13.60 -5.52 0.82
CA THR A 203 -12.32 -6.22 0.84
C THR A 203 -12.50 -7.61 1.42
N TYR A 204 -11.71 -8.57 0.95
CA TYR A 204 -11.70 -9.93 1.44
C TYR A 204 -10.34 -10.25 2.05
N LEU A 205 -10.34 -10.73 3.29
CA LEU A 205 -9.12 -11.08 4.02
C LEU A 205 -9.39 -12.32 4.88
N ASN A 206 -8.61 -13.36 4.67
CA ASN A 206 -8.79 -14.66 5.31
C ASN A 206 -10.19 -15.26 5.06
N GLY A 207 -10.73 -15.07 3.84
CA GLY A 207 -12.08 -15.46 3.49
C GLY A 207 -13.19 -14.60 4.10
N ASN A 208 -12.86 -13.65 4.98
CA ASN A 208 -13.83 -12.74 5.58
C ASN A 208 -14.04 -11.51 4.68
N GLU A 209 -15.30 -11.18 4.44
CA GLU A 209 -15.69 -9.93 3.80
C GLU A 209 -15.67 -8.79 4.83
N ARG A 210 -15.11 -7.65 4.44
CA ARG A 210 -15.20 -6.37 5.16
C ARG A 210 -15.69 -5.27 4.22
N THR A 211 -16.74 -4.57 4.63
CA THR A 211 -17.25 -3.39 3.93
C THR A 211 -16.54 -2.13 4.42
N ILE A 212 -15.94 -1.38 3.52
CA ILE A 212 -15.36 -0.07 3.80
C ILE A 212 -16.34 0.97 3.27
N ASN A 213 -16.90 1.77 4.15
CA ASN A 213 -17.76 2.90 3.81
C ASN A 213 -16.93 4.17 3.62
N ALA A 214 -17.25 4.93 2.58
CA ALA A 214 -16.61 6.21 2.28
C ALA A 214 -16.82 7.20 3.42
N TYR A 215 -15.82 8.04 3.69
CA TYR A 215 -15.89 9.10 4.68
C TYR A 215 -15.48 10.44 4.08
N THR A 216 -16.32 11.46 4.26
CA THR A 216 -16.15 12.80 3.71
C THR A 216 -16.35 13.84 4.81
N LEU A 217 -15.57 14.92 4.76
CA LEU A 217 -15.48 15.94 5.81
C LEU A 217 -15.93 17.33 5.33
N GLY A 218 -16.46 17.42 4.12
CA GLY A 218 -16.95 18.66 3.50
C GLY A 218 -16.83 18.65 1.98
N SER A 219 -17.29 19.71 1.33
CA SER A 219 -17.18 19.90 -0.13
C SER A 219 -16.51 21.22 -0.49
N ILE A 220 -15.55 21.19 -1.43
CA ILE A 220 -14.90 22.40 -1.95
C ILE A 220 -15.84 23.28 -2.79
N THR A 221 -17.04 22.78 -3.12
CA THR A 221 -18.08 23.57 -3.79
C THR A 221 -18.84 24.48 -2.83
N GLU A 222 -18.74 24.22 -1.53
CA GLU A 222 -19.48 24.92 -0.47
C GLU A 222 -18.56 25.78 0.39
N GLU A 223 -17.39 25.26 0.74
CA GLU A 223 -16.43 25.94 1.62
C GLU A 223 -15.00 25.80 1.11
N THR A 224 -14.08 26.64 1.59
CA THR A 224 -12.67 26.53 1.19
C THR A 224 -12.03 25.26 1.78
N LEU A 225 -11.10 24.66 1.04
CA LEU A 225 -10.34 23.49 1.52
C LEU A 225 -9.69 23.72 2.89
N MET A 226 -9.19 24.94 3.15
CA MET A 226 -8.57 25.28 4.43
C MET A 226 -9.58 25.27 5.58
N ARG A 227 -10.82 25.74 5.35
CA ARG A 227 -11.88 25.69 6.36
C ARG A 227 -12.28 24.25 6.68
N ILE A 228 -12.43 23.42 5.65
CA ILE A 228 -12.68 21.98 5.80
C ILE A 228 -11.54 21.31 6.59
N TRP A 229 -10.28 21.57 6.20
CA TRP A 229 -9.09 21.04 6.88
C TRP A 229 -8.96 21.48 8.34
N GLN A 230 -9.52 22.63 8.69
CA GLN A 230 -9.48 23.20 10.03
C GLN A 230 -10.74 22.87 10.86
N SER A 231 -11.71 22.15 10.30
CA SER A 231 -12.91 21.75 11.05
C SER A 231 -12.55 20.88 12.24
N ASP A 232 -13.35 20.97 13.30
CA ASP A 232 -13.14 20.19 14.52
C ASP A 232 -13.23 18.69 14.23
N GLU A 233 -14.15 18.27 13.36
CA GLU A 233 -14.29 16.87 12.93
C GLU A 233 -13.03 16.35 12.22
N TYR A 234 -12.45 17.11 11.28
CA TYR A 234 -11.24 16.68 10.56
C TYR A 234 -9.99 16.74 11.47
N ARG A 235 -9.92 17.67 12.42
CA ARG A 235 -8.85 17.67 13.44
C ARG A 235 -8.97 16.43 14.33
N GLN A 236 -10.16 16.16 14.86
CA GLN A 236 -10.43 15.01 15.72
C GLN A 236 -10.08 13.70 15.02
N PHE A 237 -10.57 13.49 13.79
CA PHE A 237 -10.23 12.32 12.98
C PHE A 237 -8.70 12.13 12.84
N ARG A 238 -7.95 13.20 12.57
CA ARG A 238 -6.49 13.10 12.44
C ARG A 238 -5.82 12.77 13.77
N GLU A 239 -6.27 13.36 14.88
CA GLU A 239 -5.76 13.05 16.22
C GLU A 239 -5.97 11.59 16.59
N ASP A 240 -7.17 11.05 16.33
CA ASP A 240 -7.50 9.65 16.58
C ASP A 240 -6.63 8.70 15.74
N VAL A 241 -6.44 9.02 14.46
CA VAL A 241 -5.57 8.24 13.58
C VAL A 241 -4.08 8.38 13.91
N MET A 242 -3.63 9.51 14.44
CA MET A 242 -2.24 9.66 14.91
C MET A 242 -1.97 8.87 16.19
N ARG A 243 -2.95 8.77 17.10
CA ARG A 243 -2.86 7.90 18.29
C ARG A 243 -2.95 6.41 17.91
N PHE A 244 -3.75 6.10 16.90
CA PHE A 244 -4.01 4.76 16.38
C PHE A 244 -4.45 3.75 17.45
N GLU A 245 -5.36 4.16 18.35
CA GLU A 245 -5.92 3.28 19.39
C GLU A 245 -7.10 2.44 18.85
N PHE A 246 -6.91 1.82 17.67
CA PHE A 246 -7.92 0.97 17.03
C PHE A 246 -7.69 -0.51 17.31
N SER A 247 -8.75 -1.30 17.18
CA SER A 247 -8.68 -2.76 17.24
C SER A 247 -7.81 -3.31 16.11
N PRO A 248 -6.93 -4.31 16.33
CA PRO A 248 -6.06 -4.87 15.30
C PRO A 248 -6.81 -5.84 14.37
N CYS A 249 -7.85 -5.35 13.69
CA CYS A 249 -8.80 -6.16 12.92
C CYS A 249 -8.16 -6.95 11.79
N VAL A 250 -7.04 -6.47 11.22
CA VAL A 250 -6.30 -7.22 10.18
C VAL A 250 -5.66 -8.51 10.74
N LEU A 251 -5.28 -8.52 12.02
CA LEU A 251 -4.60 -9.65 12.66
C LEU A 251 -5.57 -10.64 13.33
N CYS A 252 -6.73 -10.15 13.80
CA CYS A 252 -7.64 -10.91 14.65
C CYS A 252 -8.37 -12.09 13.98
N GLY A 253 -8.23 -12.27 12.65
CA GLY A 253 -8.79 -13.44 11.94
C GLY A 253 -10.29 -13.39 11.65
N GLY A 254 -10.98 -12.32 12.05
CA GLY A 254 -12.39 -12.03 11.72
C GLY A 254 -13.33 -12.06 12.93
N CYS A 255 -14.24 -11.09 13.01
CA CYS A 255 -15.36 -11.04 13.97
C CYS A 255 -16.51 -10.21 13.38
N GLN A 256 -17.72 -10.27 13.96
CA GLN A 256 -18.87 -9.52 13.44
C GLN A 256 -18.64 -8.00 13.41
N GLU A 257 -18.08 -7.43 14.48
CA GLU A 257 -17.68 -6.02 14.55
C GLU A 257 -16.56 -5.66 13.55
N GLY A 258 -15.81 -6.65 13.05
CA GLY A 258 -14.77 -6.48 12.05
C GLY A 258 -15.28 -6.47 10.60
N SER A 259 -16.58 -6.69 10.38
CA SER A 259 -17.19 -6.78 9.04
C SER A 259 -17.35 -5.43 8.34
N SER A 260 -17.15 -4.31 9.04
CA SER A 260 -17.14 -2.99 8.43
C SER A 260 -16.17 -2.02 9.12
N ASN A 261 -16.05 -0.80 8.61
CA ASN A 261 -15.38 0.31 9.28
C ASN A 261 -16.33 1.22 10.09
N GLU A 262 -17.57 0.78 10.35
CA GLU A 262 -18.55 1.57 11.15
C GLU A 262 -18.20 1.63 12.63
N LYS A 263 -17.65 0.54 13.17
CA LYS A 263 -17.28 0.42 14.57
C LYS A 263 -16.20 -0.64 14.75
N ASP A 264 -15.48 -0.61 15.86
CA ASP A 264 -14.63 -1.71 16.30
C ASP A 264 -14.95 -2.23 17.72
N CYS A 265 -14.31 -3.31 18.13
CA CYS A 265 -14.56 -3.94 19.43
C CYS A 265 -13.95 -3.19 20.63
N LEU A 266 -13.21 -2.11 20.38
CA LEU A 266 -12.77 -1.16 21.42
C LEU A 266 -13.72 0.03 21.57
N ASN A 267 -14.85 0.03 20.86
CA ASN A 267 -15.83 1.11 20.78
C ASN A 267 -15.31 2.38 20.11
N ASN A 268 -14.39 2.27 19.15
CA ASN A 268 -14.14 3.36 18.22
C ASN A 268 -15.28 3.42 17.21
N ASP A 269 -15.88 4.60 17.05
CA ASP A 269 -16.95 4.86 16.09
C ASP A 269 -16.39 5.11 14.69
N PHE A 270 -17.29 5.29 13.73
CA PHE A 270 -16.97 5.50 12.33
C PHE A 270 -16.12 6.77 12.11
N PRO A 271 -15.04 6.70 11.30
CA PRO A 271 -14.49 5.50 10.66
C PRO A 271 -13.43 4.75 11.51
N ALA A 272 -13.65 3.45 11.75
CA ALA A 272 -12.69 2.58 12.43
C ALA A 272 -11.54 2.15 11.50
N CYS A 273 -10.31 2.60 11.79
CA CYS A 273 -9.13 2.42 10.94
C CYS A 273 -8.29 1.16 11.21
N GLY A 274 -8.63 0.38 12.24
CA GLY A 274 -7.85 -0.81 12.65
C GLY A 274 -7.78 -1.95 11.63
N GLY A 275 -8.72 -1.99 10.69
CA GLY A 275 -8.74 -2.90 9.53
C GLY A 275 -8.01 -2.36 8.28
N CYS A 276 -7.38 -1.18 8.34
CA CYS A 276 -6.88 -0.48 7.16
C CYS A 276 -5.59 -1.09 6.60
N LEU A 277 -5.65 -1.63 5.38
CA LEU A 277 -4.49 -2.23 4.71
C LEU A 277 -3.36 -1.24 4.40
N TRP A 278 -3.65 0.06 4.26
CA TRP A 278 -2.59 1.08 4.12
C TRP A 278 -1.87 1.34 5.44
N ALA A 279 -2.60 1.39 6.55
CA ALA A 279 -2.00 1.62 7.86
C ALA A 279 -1.14 0.42 8.32
N GLN A 280 -1.46 -0.77 7.83
CA GLN A 280 -0.65 -1.99 8.00
C GLN A 280 0.51 -2.10 7.01
N GLY A 281 0.69 -1.13 6.10
CA GLY A 281 1.76 -1.14 5.10
C GLY A 281 1.62 -2.18 3.98
N VAL A 282 0.47 -2.87 3.89
CA VAL A 282 0.16 -3.85 2.83
C VAL A 282 0.02 -3.15 1.49
N ILE A 283 -0.72 -2.05 1.48
CA ILE A 283 -0.97 -1.24 0.28
C ILE A 283 -0.10 0.00 0.34
N GLN A 284 0.60 0.28 -0.75
CA GLN A 284 1.48 1.42 -0.88
C GLN A 284 1.14 2.20 -2.14
N CYS A 285 0.59 3.40 -1.95
CA CYS A 285 0.42 4.35 -3.04
C CYS A 285 1.67 5.25 -3.12
N PRO A 286 2.23 5.55 -4.30
CA PRO A 286 3.34 6.49 -4.42
C PRO A 286 3.05 7.84 -3.75
#